data_AF-A0A1S4ERP1-F1
#
_entry.id   AF-A0A1S4ERP1-F1
#
_cell.length_a   1.000
_cell.length_b   1.000
_cell.length_c   1.000
_cell.angle_alpha   90.00
_cell.angle_beta   90.00
_cell.angle_gamma   90.00
#
_symmetry.space_group_name_H-M   'P 1'
#
loop_
_entity.id
_entity.type
_entity.pdbx_description
1 polymer ?
#
loop_
_entity_poly.entity_id
_entity_poly.type
_entity_poly.pdbx_seq_one_letter_code
_entity_poly.pdbx_strand_id
1 'polypeptide(L)'
;LENLLLERKIKGPSWLEFPEAEKFPSRISWCKYEVQCNQMEKIRVSQVEGLTPPPLVIASINVQTVTNAQKQNEIIAIGCLIHTSFPINKAPPANPFNQHFCVINKPSDMSWPYDYKDIVSNRNANTTVEKMNSERALLNFFLTKLSNIDPDLIVGHDILNFDIEVLLSRINVHKVPQWSRLCRIRRGNELMGLKIRGYNAMSGRLLCDVKVSAMELIRARSYDLETLCQQVLHVKHEVKTEFTTLEIKDMFRNSRSIVEFIKFTMLHSSYIIKIMCELNVL
;
A
#
# COMPACT_ATOMS: atom_id res chain seq x y z
N LEU A 1 -20.84 1.93 -16.65
CA LEU A 1 -19.44 1.57 -17.03
C LEU A 1 -19.44 0.74 -18.30
N GLU A 2 -20.19 -0.36 -18.34
CA GLU A 2 -20.26 -1.26 -19.51
C GLU A 2 -20.53 -0.54 -20.84
N ASN A 3 -21.62 0.24 -20.95
CA ASN A 3 -21.94 0.98 -22.18
C ASN A 3 -20.80 1.88 -22.66
N LEU A 4 -20.16 2.60 -21.73
CA LEU A 4 -19.00 3.44 -22.06
C LEU A 4 -17.84 2.62 -22.64
N LEU A 5 -17.51 1.47 -22.05
CA LEU A 5 -16.42 0.64 -22.53
C LEU A 5 -16.73 0.03 -23.91
N LEU A 6 -17.95 -0.46 -24.10
CA LEU A 6 -18.38 -1.11 -25.35
C LEU A 6 -18.53 -0.10 -26.49
N GLU A 7 -19.31 0.95 -26.30
CA GLU A 7 -19.62 1.93 -27.35
C GLU A 7 -18.37 2.74 -27.75
N ARG A 8 -17.48 3.02 -26.80
CA ARG A 8 -16.23 3.75 -27.06
C ARG A 8 -15.04 2.83 -27.37
N LYS A 9 -15.28 1.51 -27.42
CA LYS A 9 -14.30 0.47 -27.78
C LYS A 9 -13.04 0.51 -26.91
N ILE A 10 -13.18 0.79 -25.62
CA ILE A 10 -12.07 0.86 -24.67
C ILE A 10 -11.75 -0.57 -24.20
N LYS A 11 -10.61 -1.10 -24.65
CA LYS A 11 -10.16 -2.48 -24.37
C LYS A 11 -8.98 -2.49 -23.40
N GLY A 12 -9.26 -2.22 -22.13
CA GLY A 12 -8.24 -2.11 -21.09
C GLY A 12 -7.55 -0.74 -21.03
N PRO A 13 -6.48 -0.60 -20.22
CA PRO A 13 -5.74 0.64 -20.06
C PRO A 13 -5.19 1.16 -21.40
N SER A 14 -5.53 2.40 -21.76
CA SER A 14 -5.13 3.04 -23.02
C SER A 14 -5.18 4.56 -22.89
N TRP A 15 -4.53 5.25 -23.83
CA TRP A 15 -4.64 6.70 -23.92
C TRP A 15 -6.03 7.10 -24.40
N LEU A 16 -6.67 8.01 -23.66
CA LEU A 16 -8.00 8.54 -23.97
C LEU A 16 -7.93 10.03 -24.22
N GLU A 17 -8.69 10.50 -25.20
CA GLU A 17 -8.88 11.91 -25.50
C GLU A 17 -10.27 12.37 -25.05
N PHE A 18 -10.31 13.58 -24.47
CA PHE A 18 -11.52 14.24 -23.99
C PHE A 18 -11.63 15.63 -24.65
N PRO A 19 -12.04 15.73 -25.93
CA PRO A 19 -12.00 16.98 -26.71
C PRO A 19 -12.81 18.14 -26.10
N GLU A 20 -13.84 17.82 -25.33
CA GLU A 20 -14.72 18.78 -24.64
C GLU A 20 -14.73 18.52 -23.14
N ALA A 21 -13.54 18.29 -22.59
CA ALA A 21 -13.34 18.23 -21.15
C ALA A 21 -13.52 19.63 -20.54
N GLU A 22 -14.43 19.73 -19.59
CA GLU A 22 -14.62 20.90 -18.75
C GLU A 22 -13.89 20.73 -17.43
N LYS A 23 -13.54 21.85 -16.80
CA LYS A 23 -13.00 21.82 -15.43
C LYS A 23 -14.11 21.41 -14.48
N PHE A 24 -13.83 20.42 -13.63
CA PHE A 24 -14.80 19.98 -12.63
C PHE A 24 -15.09 21.13 -11.62
N PRO A 25 -16.36 21.43 -11.27
CA PRO A 25 -16.73 22.60 -10.46
C PRO A 25 -16.23 22.54 -9.00
N SER A 26 -16.13 21.35 -8.41
CA SER A 26 -15.64 21.12 -7.05
C SER A 26 -14.79 19.85 -6.98
N ARG A 27 -13.71 19.84 -6.19
CA ARG A 27 -12.85 18.64 -6.13
C ARG A 27 -13.59 17.43 -5.57
N ILE A 28 -13.78 16.41 -6.39
CA ILE A 28 -14.41 15.12 -6.01
C ILE A 28 -13.37 14.01 -5.80
N SER A 29 -12.12 14.24 -6.14
CA SER A 29 -11.03 13.27 -6.02
C SER A 29 -9.85 13.82 -5.21
N TRP A 30 -8.92 12.93 -4.88
CA TRP A 30 -7.61 13.26 -4.33
C TRP A 30 -6.55 13.39 -5.42
N CYS A 31 -6.92 13.23 -6.71
CA CYS A 31 -6.02 13.39 -7.83
C CYS A 31 -5.59 14.85 -8.02
N LYS A 32 -4.44 15.04 -8.69
CA LYS A 32 -3.90 16.37 -8.99
C LYS A 32 -4.77 17.13 -10.00
N TYR A 33 -5.29 16.42 -11.01
CA TYR A 33 -6.10 16.96 -12.10
C TYR A 33 -7.45 16.27 -12.16
N GLU A 34 -8.51 17.05 -12.43
CA GLU A 34 -9.88 16.59 -12.58
C GLU A 34 -10.51 17.26 -13.80
N VAL A 35 -11.15 16.47 -14.64
CA VAL A 35 -11.91 16.93 -15.80
C VAL A 35 -13.26 16.22 -15.83
N GLN A 36 -14.25 16.89 -16.39
CA GLN A 36 -15.59 16.36 -16.60
C GLN A 36 -15.90 16.32 -18.09
N CYS A 37 -16.48 15.22 -18.55
CA CYS A 37 -17.01 15.12 -19.91
C CYS A 37 -18.47 14.70 -19.81
N ASN A 38 -19.37 15.56 -20.27
CA ASN A 38 -20.82 15.36 -20.15
C ASN A 38 -21.38 14.44 -21.24
N GLN A 39 -20.61 14.15 -22.29
CA GLN A 39 -21.04 13.38 -23.45
C GLN A 39 -20.09 12.22 -23.70
N MET A 40 -20.54 11.01 -23.37
CA MET A 40 -19.75 9.79 -23.56
C MET A 40 -19.32 9.60 -25.02
N GLU A 41 -20.14 10.05 -25.97
CA GLU A 41 -19.92 9.97 -27.42
C GLU A 41 -18.65 10.69 -27.89
N LYS A 42 -18.15 11.63 -27.06
CA LYS A 42 -16.98 12.46 -27.39
C LYS A 42 -15.68 11.87 -26.85
N ILE A 43 -15.75 10.95 -25.90
CA ILE A 43 -14.58 10.23 -25.36
C ILE A 43 -14.09 9.27 -26.43
N ARG A 44 -12.80 9.29 -26.76
CA ARG A 44 -12.24 8.37 -27.77
C ARG A 44 -10.89 7.84 -27.35
N VAL A 45 -10.60 6.60 -27.77
CA VAL A 45 -9.24 6.05 -27.68
C VAL A 45 -8.34 6.86 -28.61
N SER A 46 -7.24 7.37 -28.08
CA SER A 46 -6.30 8.21 -28.84
C SER A 46 -5.75 7.42 -30.04
N GLN A 47 -5.67 8.09 -31.19
CA GLN A 47 -5.09 7.54 -32.42
C GLN A 47 -3.70 8.13 -32.71
N VAL A 48 -3.13 8.87 -31.74
CA VAL A 48 -1.80 9.47 -31.88
C VAL A 48 -0.76 8.34 -31.87
N GLU A 49 -0.02 8.25 -32.96
CA GLU A 49 1.06 7.28 -33.11
C GLU A 49 2.23 7.59 -32.15
N GLY A 50 2.91 6.54 -31.70
CA GLY A 50 4.09 6.67 -30.85
C GLY A 50 3.82 6.93 -29.36
N LEU A 51 2.56 6.98 -28.92
CA LEU A 51 2.23 7.05 -27.49
C LEU A 51 2.60 5.74 -26.78
N THR A 52 3.59 5.81 -25.88
CA THR A 52 3.94 4.70 -25.00
C THR A 52 3.13 4.73 -23.70
N PRO A 53 2.86 3.59 -23.06
CA PRO A 53 2.26 3.58 -21.72
C PRO A 53 3.12 4.41 -20.74
N PRO A 54 2.52 5.29 -19.93
CA PRO A 54 3.26 6.02 -18.92
C PRO A 54 3.73 5.06 -17.82
N PRO A 55 4.88 5.32 -17.17
CA PRO A 55 5.26 4.57 -15.99
C PRO A 55 4.29 4.84 -14.85
N LEU A 56 4.14 3.86 -13.95
CA LEU A 56 3.25 3.95 -12.79
C LEU A 56 4.01 4.30 -11.52
N VAL A 57 3.28 4.87 -10.54
CA VAL A 57 3.74 4.96 -9.16
C VAL A 57 3.27 3.71 -8.42
N ILE A 58 4.22 2.89 -7.95
CA ILE A 58 3.93 1.67 -7.18
C ILE A 58 4.32 1.87 -5.72
N ALA A 59 3.48 1.42 -4.80
CA ALA A 59 3.78 1.35 -3.38
C ALA A 59 3.60 -0.07 -2.85
N SER A 60 4.67 -0.70 -2.39
CA SER A 60 4.57 -1.93 -1.59
C SER A 60 4.37 -1.57 -0.13
N ILE A 61 3.35 -2.16 0.50
CA ILE A 61 3.00 -1.94 1.91
C ILE A 61 3.12 -3.24 2.69
N ASN A 62 3.54 -3.13 3.95
CA ASN A 62 3.51 -4.22 4.93
C ASN A 62 2.99 -3.65 6.26
N VAL A 63 1.88 -4.18 6.76
CA VAL A 63 1.23 -3.72 8.00
C VAL A 63 1.58 -4.69 9.13
N GLN A 64 2.17 -4.17 10.20
CA GLN A 64 2.47 -4.96 11.39
C GLN A 64 1.44 -4.67 12.48
N THR A 65 0.89 -5.74 13.04
CA THR A 65 -0.20 -5.66 14.01
C THR A 65 0.14 -6.40 15.30
N VAL A 66 -0.51 -6.00 16.40
CA VAL A 66 -0.47 -6.68 17.69
C VAL A 66 -1.89 -6.92 18.15
N THR A 67 -2.18 -8.08 18.73
CA THR A 67 -3.47 -8.33 19.36
C THR A 67 -3.49 -7.72 20.75
N ASN A 68 -4.45 -6.84 21.02
CA ASN A 68 -4.62 -6.23 22.33
C ASN A 68 -5.36 -7.15 23.30
N ALA A 69 -5.49 -6.72 24.56
CA ALA A 69 -6.19 -7.47 25.60
C ALA A 69 -7.67 -7.76 25.28
N GLN A 70 -8.28 -6.95 24.41
CA GLN A 70 -9.66 -7.10 23.95
C GLN A 70 -9.76 -7.99 22.69
N LYS A 71 -8.68 -8.69 22.31
CA LYS A 71 -8.57 -9.52 21.11
C LYS A 71 -8.79 -8.75 19.80
N GLN A 72 -8.51 -7.46 19.80
CA GLN A 72 -8.54 -6.63 18.59
C GLN A 72 -7.11 -6.39 18.09
N ASN A 73 -6.94 -6.36 16.77
CA ASN A 73 -5.67 -5.98 16.17
C ASN A 73 -5.44 -4.48 16.36
N GLU A 74 -4.21 -4.10 16.72
CA GLU A 74 -3.71 -2.73 16.77
C GLU A 74 -2.57 -2.60 15.77
N ILE A 75 -2.59 -1.55 14.94
CA ILE A 75 -1.50 -1.31 13.99
C ILE A 75 -0.35 -0.62 14.72
N ILE A 76 0.81 -1.27 14.72
CA ILE A 76 2.01 -0.76 15.38
C ILE A 76 3.06 -0.26 14.40
N ALA A 77 3.10 -0.77 13.17
CA ALA A 77 3.98 -0.24 12.15
C ALA A 77 3.43 -0.46 10.75
N ILE A 78 3.81 0.43 9.84
CA ILE A 78 3.58 0.27 8.40
C ILE A 78 4.90 0.55 7.70
N GLY A 79 5.43 -0.46 7.02
CA GLY A 79 6.57 -0.33 6.12
C GLY A 79 6.09 -0.03 4.70
N CYS A 80 6.73 0.91 4.02
CA CYS A 80 6.40 1.29 2.66
C CYS A 80 7.65 1.43 1.79
N LEU A 81 7.62 0.78 0.62
CA LEU A 81 8.61 0.96 -0.45
C LEU A 81 7.91 1.50 -1.69
N ILE A 82 8.49 2.51 -2.32
CA ILE A 82 7.84 3.22 -3.43
C ILE A 82 8.79 3.28 -4.62
N HIS A 83 8.23 3.05 -5.80
CA HIS A 83 8.86 3.34 -7.08
C HIS A 83 8.01 4.36 -7.83
N THR A 84 8.55 5.56 -8.04
CA THR A 84 7.79 6.69 -8.62
C THR A 84 7.68 6.65 -10.15
N SER A 85 8.37 5.73 -10.81
CA SER A 85 8.39 5.63 -12.29
C SER A 85 8.58 4.19 -12.75
N PHE A 86 7.69 3.29 -12.35
CA PHE A 86 7.80 1.86 -12.67
C PHE A 86 7.33 1.59 -14.12
N PRO A 87 8.19 1.03 -15.00
CA PRO A 87 7.80 0.72 -16.37
C PRO A 87 6.89 -0.51 -16.43
N ILE A 88 5.81 -0.45 -17.21
CA ILE A 88 4.90 -1.60 -17.44
C ILE A 88 5.30 -2.38 -18.70
N ASN A 89 5.87 -1.71 -19.69
CA ASN A 89 6.17 -2.28 -21.02
C ASN A 89 7.61 -2.76 -21.17
N LYS A 90 8.38 -2.82 -20.08
CA LYS A 90 9.78 -3.24 -20.05
C LYS A 90 9.99 -4.13 -18.84
N ALA A 91 11.12 -4.83 -18.81
CA ALA A 91 11.53 -5.58 -17.64
C ALA A 91 11.51 -4.70 -16.38
N PRO A 92 11.15 -5.26 -15.21
CA PRO A 92 11.21 -4.55 -13.94
C PRO A 92 12.59 -3.90 -13.72
N PRO A 93 12.63 -2.72 -13.08
CA PRO A 93 13.88 -2.02 -12.81
C PRO A 93 14.76 -2.83 -11.85
N ALA A 94 16.09 -2.80 -12.06
CA ALA A 94 17.04 -3.52 -11.21
C ALA A 94 16.93 -3.14 -9.72
N ASN A 95 16.62 -1.87 -9.45
CA ASN A 95 16.21 -1.40 -8.13
C ASN A 95 14.68 -1.27 -8.10
N PRO A 96 13.96 -2.13 -7.37
CA PRO A 96 12.50 -2.17 -7.41
C PRO A 96 11.84 -0.99 -6.68
N PHE A 97 12.59 -0.17 -5.93
CA PHE A 97 12.10 1.03 -5.24
C PHE A 97 13.17 2.13 -5.19
N ASN A 98 12.75 3.38 -5.05
CA ASN A 98 13.61 4.56 -4.94
C ASN A 98 13.31 5.42 -3.71
N GLN A 99 12.15 5.21 -3.06
CA GLN A 99 11.79 5.86 -1.80
C GLN A 99 11.29 4.81 -0.82
N HIS A 100 11.49 5.07 0.47
CA HIS A 100 11.08 4.16 1.52
C HIS A 100 10.89 4.88 2.84
N PHE A 101 9.85 4.50 3.57
CA PHE A 101 9.60 5.01 4.90
C PHE A 101 8.93 3.95 5.76
N CYS A 102 9.11 4.08 7.07
CA CYS A 102 8.43 3.28 8.08
C CYS A 102 7.75 4.22 9.07
N VAL A 103 6.47 4.00 9.33
CA VAL A 103 5.74 4.70 10.39
C VAL A 103 5.56 3.73 11.52
N ILE A 104 5.92 4.13 12.74
CA ILE A 104 5.89 3.24 13.91
C ILE A 104 5.19 3.90 15.09
N ASN A 105 4.39 3.11 15.78
CA ASN A 105 3.74 3.40 17.04
C ASN A 105 4.07 2.28 18.05
N LYS A 106 3.90 2.56 19.34
CA LYS A 106 4.02 1.54 20.39
C LYS A 106 2.68 0.84 20.63
N PRO A 107 2.69 -0.41 21.13
CA PRO A 107 1.50 -1.01 21.73
C PRO A 107 0.90 -0.13 22.82
N SER A 108 -0.42 -0.21 23.00
CA SER A 108 -1.15 0.66 23.93
C SER A 108 -0.69 0.52 25.39
N ASP A 109 -0.29 -0.68 25.80
CA ASP A 109 0.15 -1.05 27.15
C ASP A 109 1.65 -0.82 27.43
N MET A 110 2.40 -0.28 26.46
CA MET A 110 3.85 -0.08 26.58
C MET A 110 4.24 1.39 26.67
N SER A 111 5.50 1.64 27.02
CA SER A 111 6.12 2.96 26.92
C SER A 111 7.32 2.91 25.96
N TRP A 112 7.68 4.04 25.39
CA TRP A 112 8.87 4.13 24.54
C TRP A 112 10.13 4.09 25.42
N PRO A 113 11.19 3.35 25.01
CA PRO A 113 12.48 3.46 25.67
C PRO A 113 13.03 4.89 25.58
N TYR A 114 13.76 5.32 26.61
CA TYR A 114 14.26 6.70 26.75
C TYR A 114 15.30 7.06 25.67
N ASP A 115 16.09 6.08 25.24
CA ASP A 115 17.18 6.19 24.25
C ASP A 115 16.72 5.98 22.80
N TYR A 116 15.40 5.86 22.56
CA TYR A 116 14.86 5.59 21.22
C TYR A 116 15.33 6.60 20.17
N LYS A 117 15.24 7.91 20.49
CA LYS A 117 15.58 8.97 19.52
C LYS A 117 17.04 8.87 19.11
N ASP A 118 17.93 8.69 20.07
CA ASP A 118 19.37 8.67 19.84
C ASP A 118 19.79 7.44 19.02
N ILE A 119 19.19 6.27 19.30
CA ILE A 119 19.55 5.03 18.61
C ILE A 119 18.95 4.95 17.20
N VAL A 120 17.69 5.34 17.03
CA VAL A 120 17.00 5.25 15.73
C VAL A 120 17.56 6.26 14.74
N SER A 121 17.82 7.50 15.16
CA SER A 121 18.42 8.52 14.30
C SER A 121 19.83 8.15 13.84
N ASN A 122 20.62 7.48 14.68
CA ASN A 122 21.99 7.09 14.34
C ASN A 122 22.08 5.82 13.47
N ARG A 123 21.12 4.88 13.58
CA ARG A 123 21.21 3.56 12.91
C ARG A 123 20.41 3.43 11.62
N ASN A 124 19.45 4.31 11.36
CA ASN A 124 18.56 4.23 10.19
C ASN A 124 18.85 5.31 9.14
N ALA A 125 20.14 5.58 8.86
CA ALA A 125 20.55 6.65 7.94
C ALA A 125 19.92 6.57 6.54
N ASN A 126 19.48 5.38 6.09
CA ASN A 126 18.90 5.19 4.76
C ASN A 126 17.36 5.24 4.74
N THR A 127 16.70 4.74 5.79
CA THR A 127 15.22 4.63 5.84
C THR A 127 14.62 5.76 6.67
N THR A 128 13.65 6.49 6.11
CA THR A 128 12.93 7.51 6.89
C THR A 128 11.98 6.82 7.89
N VAL A 129 12.27 6.96 9.19
CA VAL A 129 11.44 6.37 10.26
C VAL A 129 10.70 7.47 11.01
N GLU A 130 9.38 7.35 11.08
CA GLU A 130 8.49 8.35 11.65
C GLU A 130 7.79 7.79 12.88
N LYS A 131 8.17 8.31 14.05
CA LYS A 131 7.60 7.92 15.34
C LYS A 131 6.28 8.64 15.57
N MET A 132 5.24 7.87 15.91
CA MET A 132 3.92 8.38 16.25
C MET A 132 3.60 8.14 17.72
N ASN A 133 2.78 9.01 18.30
CA ASN A 133 2.39 8.95 19.72
C ASN A 133 1.11 8.14 19.95
N SER A 134 0.35 7.84 18.89
CA SER A 134 -0.88 7.05 18.95
C SER A 134 -1.13 6.38 17.60
N GLU A 135 -1.94 5.32 17.62
CA GLU A 135 -2.37 4.62 16.39
C GLU A 135 -3.17 5.56 15.48
N ARG A 136 -4.01 6.43 16.05
CA ARG A 136 -4.73 7.47 15.30
C ARG A 136 -3.77 8.41 14.54
N ALA A 137 -2.67 8.83 15.19
CA ALA A 137 -1.66 9.67 14.55
C ALA A 137 -0.92 8.91 13.44
N LEU A 138 -0.59 7.64 13.65
CA LEU A 138 0.03 6.76 12.65
C LEU A 138 -0.84 6.61 11.41
N LEU A 139 -2.14 6.31 11.59
CA LEU A 139 -3.07 6.17 10.47
C LEU A 139 -3.23 7.47 9.69
N ASN A 140 -3.39 8.61 10.39
CA ASN A 140 -3.51 9.90 9.74
C ASN A 140 -2.24 10.30 8.97
N PHE A 141 -1.07 10.02 9.54
CA PHE A 141 0.21 10.27 8.87
C PHE A 141 0.36 9.40 7.62
N PHE A 142 0.07 8.10 7.74
CA PHE A 142 0.11 7.16 6.62
C PHE A 142 -0.83 7.60 5.48
N LEU A 143 -2.10 7.93 5.78
CA LEU A 143 -3.06 8.41 4.79
C LEU A 143 -2.60 9.70 4.09
N THR A 144 -1.97 10.61 4.85
CA THR A 144 -1.42 11.85 4.29
C THR A 144 -0.23 11.58 3.36
N LYS A 145 0.70 10.72 3.77
CA LYS A 145 1.84 10.31 2.93
C LYS A 145 1.36 9.58 1.68
N LEU A 146 0.42 8.64 1.81
CA LEU A 146 -0.15 7.90 0.69
C LEU A 146 -0.83 8.82 -0.31
N SER A 147 -1.61 9.80 0.15
CA SER A 147 -2.24 10.79 -0.72
C SER A 147 -1.24 11.70 -1.42
N ASN A 148 -0.10 12.01 -0.79
CA ASN A 148 0.95 12.85 -1.39
C ASN A 148 1.77 12.08 -2.44
N ILE A 149 2.06 10.81 -2.19
CA ILE A 149 2.73 9.91 -3.13
C ILE A 149 1.82 9.60 -4.31
N ASP A 150 0.52 9.41 -4.02
CA ASP A 150 -0.54 9.08 -4.97
C ASP A 150 -0.27 7.83 -5.84
N PRO A 151 -0.01 6.65 -5.23
CA PRO A 151 0.30 5.44 -6.00
C PRO A 151 -0.86 4.98 -6.88
N ASP A 152 -0.54 4.54 -8.08
CA ASP A 152 -1.46 3.88 -9.02
C ASP A 152 -1.74 2.44 -8.60
N LEU A 153 -0.71 1.76 -8.09
CA LEU A 153 -0.76 0.37 -7.63
C LEU A 153 -0.23 0.24 -6.21
N ILE A 154 -0.98 -0.45 -5.36
CA ILE A 154 -0.56 -0.87 -4.03
C ILE A 154 -0.30 -2.37 -4.05
N VAL A 155 0.87 -2.79 -3.58
CA VAL A 155 1.32 -4.19 -3.58
C VAL A 155 1.45 -4.67 -2.14
N GLY A 156 0.88 -5.83 -1.83
CA GLY A 156 0.98 -6.44 -0.50
C GLY A 156 0.87 -7.96 -0.57
N HIS A 157 1.08 -8.64 0.56
CA HIS A 157 0.86 -10.07 0.71
C HIS A 157 -0.37 -10.28 1.58
N ASP A 158 -1.38 -11.01 1.08
CA ASP A 158 -2.69 -11.17 1.73
C ASP A 158 -3.41 -9.83 2.03
N ILE A 159 -3.08 -8.80 1.24
CA ILE A 159 -3.56 -7.43 1.37
C ILE A 159 -5.08 -7.33 1.24
N LEU A 160 -5.67 -8.14 0.35
CA LEU A 160 -7.11 -8.11 0.07
C LEU A 160 -7.93 -8.69 1.22
N ASN A 161 -7.38 -9.68 1.95
CA ASN A 161 -8.09 -10.39 2.99
C ASN A 161 -7.78 -9.86 4.39
N PHE A 162 -6.56 -9.35 4.63
CA PHE A 162 -6.12 -8.95 5.97
C PHE A 162 -5.80 -7.46 6.07
N ASP A 163 -4.75 -6.97 5.40
CA ASP A 163 -4.21 -5.62 5.64
C ASP A 163 -5.25 -4.51 5.44
N ILE A 164 -6.00 -4.55 4.34
CA ILE A 164 -7.01 -3.52 4.04
C ILE A 164 -8.18 -3.58 5.02
N GLU A 165 -8.61 -4.78 5.42
CA GLU A 165 -9.68 -4.93 6.40
C GLU A 165 -9.26 -4.36 7.76
N VAL A 166 -8.04 -4.69 8.22
CA VAL A 166 -7.49 -4.15 9.46
C VAL A 166 -7.35 -2.63 9.36
N LEU A 167 -6.76 -2.08 8.29
CA LEU A 167 -6.63 -0.64 8.10
C LEU A 167 -7.99 0.08 8.19
N LEU A 168 -9.01 -0.41 7.48
CA LEU A 168 -10.34 0.19 7.48
C LEU A 168 -11.02 0.09 8.85
N SER A 169 -10.92 -1.07 9.50
CA SER A 169 -11.46 -1.29 10.84
C SER A 169 -10.83 -0.32 11.85
N ARG A 170 -9.50 -0.17 11.84
CA ARG A 170 -8.78 0.73 12.76
C ARG A 170 -9.02 2.20 12.47
N ILE A 171 -9.13 2.60 11.20
CA ILE A 171 -9.54 3.97 10.83
C ILE A 171 -10.93 4.28 11.39
N ASN A 172 -11.88 3.34 11.30
CA ASN A 172 -13.23 3.53 11.81
C ASN A 172 -13.25 3.63 13.35
N VAL A 173 -12.55 2.74 14.05
CA VAL A 173 -12.43 2.74 15.53
C VAL A 173 -11.83 4.06 16.03
N HIS A 174 -10.76 4.54 15.39
CA HIS A 174 -10.06 5.77 15.79
C HIS A 174 -10.69 7.05 15.23
N LYS A 175 -11.76 6.96 14.44
CA LYS A 175 -12.44 8.08 13.77
C LYS A 175 -11.43 9.00 13.07
N VAL A 176 -10.57 8.39 12.26
CA VAL A 176 -9.54 9.14 11.52
C VAL A 176 -10.22 10.01 10.46
N PRO A 177 -9.97 11.34 10.44
CA PRO A 177 -10.60 12.21 9.46
C PRO A 177 -10.11 11.89 8.04
N GLN A 178 -10.94 12.17 7.04
CA GLN A 178 -10.56 12.04 5.62
C GLN A 178 -9.99 10.66 5.26
N TRP A 179 -10.61 9.60 5.80
CA TRP A 179 -10.25 8.20 5.51
C TRP A 179 -10.20 7.88 4.00
N SER A 180 -10.98 8.61 3.20
CA SER A 180 -11.03 8.46 1.75
C SER A 180 -9.72 8.82 1.03
N ARG A 181 -8.71 9.37 1.73
CA ARG A 181 -7.33 9.48 1.21
C ARG A 181 -6.68 8.12 0.93
N LEU A 182 -7.23 7.05 1.53
CA LEU A 182 -6.85 5.69 1.19
C LEU A 182 -7.10 5.47 -0.32
N CYS A 183 -8.29 5.83 -0.83
CA CYS A 183 -8.60 5.79 -2.26
C CYS A 183 -8.29 7.11 -2.98
N ARG A 184 -8.65 7.19 -4.28
CA ARG A 184 -8.56 8.43 -5.05
C ARG A 184 -9.85 9.25 -5.08
N ILE A 185 -10.98 8.70 -4.63
CA ILE A 185 -12.28 9.39 -4.65
C ILE A 185 -12.57 9.95 -3.27
N ARG A 186 -12.93 11.23 -3.16
CA ARG A 186 -13.36 11.83 -1.90
C ARG A 186 -14.71 11.24 -1.49
N ARG A 187 -14.77 10.73 -0.26
CA ARG A 187 -15.99 10.21 0.35
C ARG A 187 -16.23 10.90 1.68
N GLY A 188 -17.50 11.06 2.04
CA GLY A 188 -17.93 11.58 3.33
C GLY A 188 -17.53 10.67 4.50
N ASN A 189 -17.85 11.09 5.71
CA ASN A 189 -17.46 10.40 6.95
C ASN A 189 -18.19 9.07 7.21
N GLU A 190 -19.09 8.66 6.32
CA GLU A 190 -19.88 7.43 6.47
C GLU A 190 -19.08 6.20 5.98
N LEU A 191 -18.09 5.79 6.77
CA LEU A 191 -17.71 4.38 6.88
C LEU A 191 -18.82 3.59 7.62
N MET A 192 -19.68 4.28 8.37
CA MET A 192 -20.80 3.69 9.12
C MET A 192 -21.91 3.22 8.17
N GLY A 193 -21.97 1.90 7.93
CA GLY A 193 -23.16 1.23 7.38
C GLY A 193 -22.93 0.57 6.02
N LEU A 194 -21.96 1.03 5.23
CA LEU A 194 -21.58 0.32 4.02
C LEU A 194 -20.64 -0.81 4.41
N LYS A 195 -21.04 -2.06 4.17
CA LYS A 195 -20.12 -3.18 3.98
C LYS A 195 -19.27 -2.90 2.72
N ILE A 196 -18.45 -1.86 2.76
CA ILE A 196 -17.48 -1.54 1.73
C ILE A 196 -16.48 -2.68 1.76
N ARG A 197 -16.72 -3.70 0.94
CA ARG A 197 -15.73 -4.75 0.69
C ARG A 197 -14.43 -4.06 0.27
N GLY A 198 -13.28 -4.57 0.71
CA GLY A 198 -11.97 -3.90 0.59
C GLY A 198 -11.67 -3.28 -0.78
N TYR A 199 -12.12 -3.91 -1.88
CA TYR A 199 -11.98 -3.38 -3.24
C TYR A 199 -12.67 -2.02 -3.46
N ASN A 200 -13.87 -1.82 -2.91
CA ASN A 200 -14.59 -0.56 -3.02
C ASN A 200 -13.95 0.53 -2.16
N ALA A 201 -13.19 0.17 -1.12
CA ALA A 201 -12.52 1.14 -0.26
C ALA A 201 -11.30 1.77 -0.93
N MET A 202 -10.79 1.14 -1.99
CA MET A 202 -9.55 1.51 -2.67
C MET A 202 -9.76 2.04 -4.10
N SER A 203 -11.00 2.42 -4.45
CA SER A 203 -11.36 2.86 -5.80
C SER A 203 -10.42 3.93 -6.37
N GLY A 204 -9.92 3.68 -7.59
CA GLY A 204 -8.94 4.52 -8.28
C GLY A 204 -7.48 4.14 -8.01
N ARG A 205 -7.20 3.23 -7.07
CA ARG A 205 -5.90 2.58 -6.90
C ARG A 205 -6.07 1.09 -7.18
N LEU A 206 -5.18 0.52 -7.99
CA LEU A 206 -5.11 -0.91 -8.21
C LEU A 206 -4.47 -1.59 -7.00
N LEU A 207 -4.94 -2.79 -6.67
CA LEU A 207 -4.39 -3.63 -5.62
C LEU A 207 -3.76 -4.86 -6.27
N CYS A 208 -2.49 -5.12 -5.98
CA CYS A 208 -1.80 -6.35 -6.33
C CYS A 208 -1.55 -7.14 -5.05
N ASP A 209 -2.22 -8.28 -4.93
CA ASP A 209 -1.96 -9.24 -3.86
C ASP A 209 -1.03 -10.32 -4.39
N VAL A 210 0.23 -10.30 -3.94
CA VAL A 210 1.24 -11.24 -4.44
C VAL A 210 0.91 -12.68 -4.09
N LYS A 211 0.12 -12.93 -3.02
CA LYS A 211 -0.35 -14.28 -2.67
C LYS A 211 -1.31 -14.80 -3.73
N VAL A 212 -2.27 -13.96 -4.16
CA VAL A 212 -3.24 -14.29 -5.20
C VAL A 212 -2.57 -14.44 -6.55
N SER A 213 -1.71 -13.50 -6.93
CA SER A 213 -0.94 -13.59 -8.18
C SER A 213 -0.03 -14.82 -8.22
N ALA A 214 0.61 -15.18 -7.10
CA ALA A 214 1.41 -16.40 -7.03
C ALA A 214 0.56 -17.67 -7.17
N MET A 215 -0.65 -17.72 -6.60
CA MET A 215 -1.58 -18.85 -6.77
C MET A 215 -1.98 -19.08 -8.23
N GLU A 216 -2.04 -18.02 -9.03
CA GLU A 216 -2.35 -18.09 -10.45
C GLU A 216 -1.13 -18.48 -11.30
N LEU A 217 0.04 -17.94 -10.99
CA LEU A 217 1.23 -18.04 -11.84
C LEU A 217 2.12 -19.26 -11.54
N ILE A 218 2.17 -19.71 -10.28
CA ILE A 218 3.08 -20.78 -9.85
C ILE A 218 2.38 -21.83 -8.99
N ARG A 219 2.93 -23.05 -8.98
CA ARG A 219 2.50 -24.10 -8.06
C ARG A 219 3.45 -24.15 -6.86
N ALA A 220 2.95 -23.83 -5.68
CA ALA A 220 3.69 -23.91 -4.42
C ALA A 220 3.00 -24.84 -3.42
N ARG A 221 3.73 -25.29 -2.39
CA ARG A 221 3.15 -26.09 -1.29
C ARG A 221 2.21 -25.25 -0.43
N SER A 222 2.60 -24.02 -0.17
CA SER A 222 1.82 -22.96 0.48
C SER A 222 2.19 -21.63 -0.16
N TYR A 223 1.31 -20.64 0.01
CA TYR A 223 1.48 -19.28 -0.54
C TYR A 223 1.76 -18.25 0.56
N ASP A 224 2.30 -18.73 1.69
CA ASP A 224 2.80 -17.87 2.75
C ASP A 224 4.06 -17.14 2.29
N LEU A 225 4.31 -15.97 2.86
CA LEU A 225 5.39 -15.11 2.38
C LEU A 225 6.75 -15.80 2.44
N GLU A 226 7.02 -16.61 3.47
CA GLU A 226 8.25 -17.39 3.59
C GLU A 226 8.43 -18.38 2.45
N THR A 227 7.41 -19.17 2.14
CA THR A 227 7.49 -20.17 1.07
C THR A 227 7.69 -19.49 -0.29
N LEU A 228 7.03 -18.35 -0.52
CA LEU A 228 7.24 -17.55 -1.73
C LEU A 228 8.66 -16.97 -1.78
N CYS A 229 9.22 -16.51 -0.66
CA CYS A 229 10.62 -16.03 -0.60
C CYS A 229 11.63 -17.14 -0.92
N GLN A 230 11.40 -18.36 -0.41
CA GLN A 230 12.28 -19.50 -0.69
C GLN A 230 12.17 -19.96 -2.15
N GLN A 231 10.95 -20.07 -2.66
CA GLN A 231 10.71 -20.61 -4.01
C GLN A 231 11.04 -19.61 -5.11
N VAL A 232 10.63 -18.34 -4.97
CA VAL A 232 10.76 -17.30 -6.00
C VAL A 232 12.08 -16.53 -5.86
N LEU A 233 12.44 -16.11 -4.64
CA LEU A 233 13.63 -15.29 -4.41
C LEU A 233 14.88 -16.11 -4.06
N HIS A 234 14.75 -17.44 -3.95
CA HIS A 234 15.84 -18.36 -3.59
C HIS A 234 16.55 -18.01 -2.27
N VAL A 235 15.82 -17.44 -1.31
CA VAL A 235 16.35 -17.14 0.03
C VAL A 235 16.60 -18.46 0.78
N LYS A 236 17.87 -18.72 1.14
CA LYS A 236 18.31 -20.00 1.72
C LYS A 236 18.02 -20.15 3.23
N HIS A 237 17.65 -19.06 3.90
CA HIS A 237 17.41 -19.05 5.34
C HIS A 237 15.91 -19.03 5.62
N GLU A 238 15.50 -19.59 6.77
CA GLU A 238 14.15 -19.43 7.28
C GLU A 238 13.83 -17.93 7.40
N VAL A 239 12.79 -17.52 6.69
CA VAL A 239 12.32 -16.15 6.72
C VAL A 239 11.25 -16.12 7.78
N LYS A 240 11.59 -15.58 8.96
CA LYS A 240 10.58 -15.37 10.00
C LYS A 240 9.45 -14.53 9.41
N THR A 241 8.23 -15.07 9.38
CA THR A 241 7.08 -14.42 8.71
C THR A 241 6.40 -13.42 9.61
N GLU A 242 6.25 -13.76 10.88
CA GLU A 242 5.48 -13.01 11.86
C GLU A 242 6.15 -13.04 13.23
N PHE A 243 5.92 -11.98 14.00
CA PHE A 243 6.25 -11.97 15.43
C PHE A 243 4.99 -12.23 16.23
N THR A 244 5.12 -13.01 17.31
CA THR A 244 4.02 -13.14 18.27
C THR A 244 3.82 -11.82 19.02
N THR A 245 2.62 -11.60 19.54
CA THR A 245 2.31 -10.41 20.36
C THR A 245 3.29 -10.26 21.54
N LEU A 246 3.74 -11.36 22.13
CA LEU A 246 4.70 -11.33 23.25
C LEU A 246 6.10 -10.92 22.79
N GLU A 247 6.58 -11.44 21.66
CA GLU A 247 7.87 -11.06 21.08
C GLU A 247 7.90 -9.58 20.72
N ILE A 248 6.84 -9.08 20.05
CA ILE A 248 6.75 -7.66 19.72
C ILE A 248 6.83 -6.83 21.01
N LYS A 249 6.06 -7.19 22.03
CA LYS A 249 6.11 -6.50 23.32
C LYS A 249 7.52 -6.50 23.92
N ASP A 250 8.23 -7.63 23.88
CA ASP A 250 9.59 -7.71 24.40
C ASP A 250 10.57 -6.84 23.58
N MET A 251 10.43 -6.81 22.25
CA MET A 251 11.23 -5.94 21.38
C MET A 251 11.04 -4.45 21.70
N PHE A 252 9.83 -4.03 22.08
CA PHE A 252 9.56 -2.63 22.44
C PHE A 252 10.15 -2.21 23.80
N ARG A 253 10.75 -3.13 24.57
CA ARG A 253 11.50 -2.82 25.79
C ARG A 253 12.91 -2.29 25.50
N ASN A 254 13.48 -2.62 24.34
CA ASN A 254 14.84 -2.26 23.96
C ASN A 254 14.89 -1.54 22.61
N SER A 255 15.45 -0.34 22.59
CA SER A 255 15.63 0.47 21.37
C SER A 255 16.38 -0.25 20.24
N ARG A 256 17.35 -1.12 20.56
CA ARG A 256 18.07 -1.91 19.54
C ARG A 256 17.15 -2.93 18.86
N SER A 257 16.31 -3.59 19.64
CA SER A 257 15.31 -4.54 19.14
C SER A 257 14.23 -3.82 18.33
N ILE A 258 13.85 -2.58 18.69
CA ILE A 258 12.94 -1.79 17.85
C ILE A 258 13.56 -1.50 16.46
N VAL A 259 14.86 -1.22 16.39
CA VAL A 259 15.55 -1.06 15.10
C VAL A 259 15.52 -2.36 14.29
N GLU A 260 15.70 -3.52 14.93
CA GLU A 260 15.58 -4.83 14.28
C GLU A 260 14.15 -5.08 13.78
N PHE A 261 13.14 -4.72 14.56
CA PHE A 261 11.72 -4.78 14.16
C PHE A 261 11.42 -3.90 12.94
N ILE A 262 11.97 -2.68 12.90
CA ILE A 262 11.83 -1.79 11.74
C ILE A 262 12.51 -2.42 10.51
N LYS A 263 13.74 -2.94 10.66
CA LYS A 263 14.46 -3.61 9.57
C LYS A 263 13.67 -4.80 9.03
N PHE A 264 13.13 -5.62 9.93
CA PHE A 264 12.25 -6.73 9.58
C PHE A 264 11.03 -6.26 8.77
N THR A 265 10.33 -5.25 9.26
CA THR A 265 9.13 -4.71 8.60
C THR A 265 9.44 -4.24 7.18
N MET A 266 10.55 -3.52 6.99
CA MET A 266 10.98 -3.02 5.68
C MET A 266 11.52 -4.13 4.77
N LEU A 267 12.18 -5.14 5.33
CA LEU A 267 12.67 -6.30 4.58
C LEU A 267 11.49 -7.08 3.98
N HIS A 268 10.40 -7.23 4.72
CA HIS A 268 9.17 -7.88 4.24
C HIS A 268 8.52 -7.10 3.10
N SER A 269 8.41 -5.77 3.22
CA SER A 269 8.00 -4.94 2.07
C SER A 269 8.93 -5.14 0.87
N SER A 270 10.24 -5.32 1.10
CA SER A 270 11.19 -5.60 0.02
C SER A 270 10.98 -6.96 -0.61
N TYR A 271 10.60 -7.98 0.15
CA TYR A 271 10.28 -9.29 -0.42
C TYR A 271 9.02 -9.24 -1.27
N ILE A 272 7.97 -8.56 -0.80
CA ILE A 272 6.72 -8.39 -1.53
C ILE A 272 6.96 -7.77 -2.91
N ILE A 273 7.67 -6.64 -2.98
CA ILE A 273 7.92 -5.98 -4.26
C ILE A 273 8.83 -6.79 -5.18
N LYS A 274 9.82 -7.52 -4.62
CA LYS A 274 10.71 -8.39 -5.40
C LYS A 274 9.96 -9.59 -5.97
N ILE A 275 9.09 -10.24 -5.18
CA ILE A 275 8.25 -11.35 -5.66
C ILE A 275 7.37 -10.88 -6.83
N MET A 276 6.75 -9.70 -6.71
CA MET A 276 5.97 -9.12 -7.80
C MET A 276 6.81 -8.93 -9.08
N CYS A 277 8.06 -8.45 -8.94
CA CYS A 277 8.97 -8.26 -10.08
C CYS A 277 9.41 -9.60 -10.70
N GLU A 278 9.85 -10.57 -9.89
CA GLU A 278 10.31 -11.87 -10.39
C GLU A 278 9.20 -12.67 -11.08
N LEU A 279 7.97 -12.58 -10.55
CA LEU A 279 6.80 -13.22 -11.17
C LEU A 279 6.25 -12.45 -12.37
N ASN A 280 6.78 -11.26 -12.69
CA ASN A 280 6.28 -10.36 -13.73
C ASN A 280 4.75 -10.21 -13.69
N VAL A 281 4.21 -9.88 -12.51
CA VAL A 281 2.76 -9.77 -12.28
C VAL A 281 2.14 -8.60 -13.06
N LEU A 282 2.93 -7.54 -13.30
CA LEU A 282 2.55 -6.34 -14.06
C LEU A 282 3.17 -6.38 -15.45
#